data_AF-A0A7W9S432-F1
#
_entry.id   AF-A0A7W9S432-F1
#
_cell.length_a   1.000
_cell.length_b   1.000
_cell.length_c   1.000
_cell.angle_alpha   90.00
_cell.angle_beta   90.00
_cell.angle_gamma   90.00
#
_symmetry.space_group_name_H-M   'P 1'
#
loop_
_entity.id
_entity.type
_entity.pdbx_description
1 polymer ?
#
loop_
_entity_poly.entity_id
_entity_poly.type
_entity_poly.pdbx_seq_one_letter_code
_entity_poly.pdbx_strand_id
1 'polypeptide(L)'
;MVQSILFFLLGFLCAGFIALLLGPPIWRRAVTLTRRRLEAALPLSRTELQAEKDRVRAEFAMQARRLEMTISSLEARQAEQKVEIARLEQKAAALDVDKAQLVHTISGLEERNGSLAAQLEEAEQNVTRLQAALDEGSKTLKERDEQIRQVSHQYEEASYLASSRQIELVGRESEVDKLAAEISRLRVEIRQAEQKDKELLAQANAAREALRVEQQRAGDLGARIERLLATVADRDETLERRERELARLREASKPSTPERASKKAGSGKRGSARAISGADVTLARIKADRDRLERRLAQARGKEAESGAELRDQMAALAAEVVQMTAQREGPDSPITRLLAEKGSENSDRASLAARITSLQKADAEN
;
A
#
# COMPACT_ATOMS: atom_id res chain seq x y z
N MET A 1 74.61 88.48 146.36
CA MET A 1 73.70 88.11 145.26
C MET A 1 72.80 86.92 145.56
N VAL A 2 73.28 85.80 146.14
CA VAL A 2 72.47 84.59 146.40
C VAL A 2 71.12 84.85 147.09
N GLN A 3 71.08 85.74 148.10
CA GLN A 3 69.86 86.10 148.84
C GLN A 3 68.72 86.60 147.94
N SER A 4 69.02 87.41 146.92
CA SER A 4 68.01 87.94 145.97
C SER A 4 67.39 86.82 145.11
N ILE A 5 68.20 85.83 144.73
CA ILE A 5 67.75 84.66 143.97
C ILE A 5 66.85 83.77 144.83
N LEU A 6 67.18 83.61 146.12
CA LEU A 6 66.37 82.82 147.05
C LEU A 6 64.96 83.42 147.26
N PHE A 7 64.85 84.74 147.42
CA PHE A 7 63.54 85.41 147.50
C PHE A 7 62.76 85.33 146.20
N PHE A 8 63.42 85.41 145.04
CA PHE A 8 62.76 85.23 143.74
C PHE A 8 62.21 83.80 143.56
N LEU A 9 63.00 82.78 143.91
CA LEU A 9 62.57 81.38 143.87
C LEU A 9 61.43 81.10 144.84
N LEU A 10 61.49 81.63 146.07
CA LEU A 10 60.41 81.48 147.06
C LEU A 10 59.12 82.18 146.61
N GLY A 11 59.23 83.39 146.04
CA GLY A 11 58.10 84.12 145.46
C GLY A 11 57.47 83.39 144.27
N PHE A 12 58.30 82.84 143.37
CA PHE A 12 57.84 82.04 142.24
C PHE A 12 57.15 80.75 142.69
N LEU A 13 57.73 80.04 143.67
CA LEU A 13 57.13 78.83 144.24
C LEU A 13 55.77 79.12 144.89
N CYS A 14 55.68 80.24 145.64
CA CYS A 14 54.44 80.67 146.29
C CYS A 14 53.37 81.06 145.26
N ALA A 15 53.73 81.85 144.23
CA ALA A 15 52.83 82.20 143.13
C ALA A 15 52.38 80.96 142.34
N GLY A 16 53.28 80.01 142.08
CA GLY A 16 52.97 78.73 141.44
C GLY A 16 52.01 77.88 142.27
N PHE A 17 52.20 77.82 143.59
CA PHE A 17 51.31 77.11 144.51
C PHE A 17 49.91 77.73 144.55
N ILE A 18 49.81 79.07 144.58
CA ILE A 18 48.55 79.82 144.50
C ILE A 18 47.86 79.56 143.15
N ALA A 19 48.60 79.58 142.04
CA ALA A 19 48.05 79.27 140.72
C ALA A 19 47.54 77.82 140.61
N LEU A 20 48.24 76.85 141.20
CA LEU A 20 47.81 75.46 141.26
C LEU A 20 46.55 75.27 142.11
N LEU A 21 46.39 76.08 143.16
CA LEU A 21 45.22 76.04 144.07
C LEU A 21 43.97 76.68 143.44
N LEU A 22 44.12 77.82 142.75
CA LEU A 22 42.99 78.55 142.13
C LEU A 22 42.65 78.12 140.69
N GLY A 23 43.58 77.53 139.94
CA GLY A 23 43.32 77.06 138.58
C GLY A 23 42.14 76.08 138.47
N PRO A 24 42.12 74.98 139.25
CA PRO A 24 41.03 73.99 139.20
C PRO A 24 39.62 74.55 139.49
N PRO A 25 39.36 75.36 140.55
CA PRO A 25 38.03 75.92 140.78
C PRO A 25 37.63 76.95 139.72
N ILE A 26 38.55 77.77 139.21
CA ILE A 26 38.26 78.74 138.13
C ILE A 26 37.86 77.99 136.85
N TRP A 27 38.60 76.95 136.46
CA TRP A 27 38.29 76.14 135.27
C TRP A 27 36.95 75.43 135.39
N ARG A 28 36.65 74.82 136.54
CA ARG A 28 35.33 74.19 136.82
C ARG A 28 34.18 75.20 136.71
N ARG A 29 34.39 76.46 137.15
CA ARG A 29 33.39 77.54 137.05
C ARG A 29 33.21 78.06 135.62
N ALA A 30 34.28 78.13 134.83
CA ALA A 30 34.21 78.46 133.41
C ALA A 30 33.40 77.42 132.62
N VAL A 31 33.73 76.13 132.78
CA VAL A 31 33.04 75.01 132.09
C VAL A 31 31.56 74.92 132.46
N THR A 32 31.18 75.21 133.70
CA THR A 32 29.76 75.20 134.11
C THR A 32 28.98 76.42 133.58
N LEU A 33 29.62 77.58 133.41
CA LEU A 33 28.99 78.75 132.79
C LEU A 33 28.83 78.61 131.27
N THR A 34 29.82 78.07 130.55
CA THR A 34 29.69 77.81 129.11
C THR A 34 28.65 76.72 128.84
N ARG A 35 28.65 75.64 129.63
CA ARG A 35 27.64 74.58 129.56
C ARG A 35 26.21 75.14 129.74
N ARG A 36 25.97 75.93 130.79
CA ARG A 36 24.65 76.56 131.03
C ARG A 36 24.23 77.53 129.92
N ARG A 37 25.17 78.18 129.24
CA ARG A 37 24.87 79.04 128.07
C ARG A 37 24.51 78.23 126.83
N LEU A 38 25.18 77.10 126.56
CA LEU A 38 24.77 76.20 125.48
C LEU A 38 23.39 75.58 125.75
N GLU A 39 23.15 75.09 126.98
CA GLU A 39 21.88 74.49 127.41
C GLU A 39 20.70 75.49 127.44
N ALA A 40 20.98 76.81 127.32
CA ALA A 40 19.96 77.86 127.18
C ALA A 40 19.81 78.40 125.74
N ALA A 41 20.81 78.18 124.87
CA ALA A 41 20.80 78.65 123.48
C ALA A 41 20.36 77.56 122.48
N LEU A 42 20.52 76.28 122.86
CA LEU A 42 20.00 75.13 122.14
C LEU A 42 18.91 74.48 123.02
N PRO A 43 17.61 74.64 122.71
CA PRO A 43 16.51 74.06 123.49
C PRO A 43 16.32 72.55 123.20
N LEU A 44 17.42 71.84 122.96
CA LEU A 44 17.47 70.41 122.64
C LEU A 44 18.23 69.68 123.74
N SER A 45 17.54 68.77 124.42
CA SER A 45 18.11 67.81 125.34
C SER A 45 19.19 66.95 124.67
N ARG A 46 20.12 66.41 125.45
CA ARG A 46 21.11 65.43 124.98
C ARG A 46 20.45 64.22 124.30
N THR A 47 19.27 63.82 124.78
CA THR A 47 18.46 62.75 124.20
C THR A 47 17.88 63.12 122.84
N GLU A 48 17.50 64.38 122.64
CA GLU A 48 16.91 64.88 121.39
C GLU A 48 17.99 65.09 120.33
N LEU A 49 19.18 65.59 120.71
CA LEU A 49 20.34 65.66 119.82
C LEU A 49 20.84 64.27 119.39
N GLN A 50 20.70 63.25 120.25
CA GLN A 50 20.93 61.85 119.87
C GLN A 50 19.85 61.33 118.93
N ALA A 51 18.56 61.57 119.25
CA ALA A 51 17.44 61.17 118.40
C ALA A 51 17.49 61.83 117.01
N GLU A 52 17.91 63.10 116.90
CA GLU A 52 18.06 63.79 115.61
C GLU A 52 19.26 63.24 114.82
N LYS A 53 20.39 62.95 115.48
CA LYS A 53 21.52 62.27 114.84
C LYS A 53 21.15 60.89 114.31
N ASP A 54 20.39 60.11 115.07
CA ASP A 54 19.97 58.76 114.69
C ASP A 54 18.80 58.78 113.69
N ARG A 55 17.94 59.82 113.72
CA ARG A 55 17.00 60.16 112.65
C ARG A 55 17.73 60.44 111.35
N VAL A 56 18.73 61.31 111.33
CA VAL A 56 19.51 61.62 110.12
C VAL A 56 20.23 60.38 109.58
N ARG A 57 20.76 59.51 110.46
CA ARG A 57 21.28 58.19 110.08
C ARG A 57 20.22 57.28 109.46
N ALA A 58 19.01 57.25 110.04
CA ALA A 58 17.89 56.47 109.50
C ALA A 58 17.39 57.04 108.15
N GLU A 59 17.32 58.35 107.99
CA GLU A 59 16.98 59.02 106.72
C GLU A 59 18.01 58.66 105.63
N PHE A 60 19.32 58.76 105.91
CA PHE A 60 20.35 58.33 104.97
C PHE A 60 20.32 56.82 104.68
N ALA A 61 20.11 55.96 105.69
CA ALA A 61 20.00 54.52 105.49
C ALA A 61 18.77 54.13 104.66
N MET A 62 17.63 54.79 104.87
CA MET A 62 16.41 54.59 104.09
C MET A 62 16.54 55.15 102.67
N GLN A 63 17.23 56.28 102.47
CA GLN A 63 17.55 56.80 101.14
C GLN A 63 18.49 55.86 100.39
N ALA A 64 19.58 55.41 101.00
CA ALA A 64 20.51 54.44 100.43
C ALA A 64 19.79 53.13 100.07
N ARG A 65 18.98 52.56 100.98
CA ARG A 65 18.22 51.34 100.72
C ARG A 65 17.16 51.52 99.62
N ARG A 66 16.54 52.70 99.53
CA ARG A 66 15.60 53.03 98.44
C ARG A 66 16.32 53.16 97.10
N LEU A 67 17.52 53.73 97.07
CA LEU A 67 18.38 53.79 95.89
C LEU A 67 18.82 52.39 95.45
N GLU A 68 19.31 51.54 96.36
CA GLU A 68 19.62 50.13 96.11
C GLU A 68 18.43 49.38 95.49
N MET A 69 17.22 49.54 96.05
CA MET A 69 16.01 48.94 95.51
C MET A 69 15.67 49.47 94.10
N THR A 70 15.83 50.77 93.84
CA THR A 70 15.62 51.31 92.49
C THR A 70 16.67 50.82 91.50
N ILE A 71 17.95 50.74 91.88
CA ILE A 71 19.03 50.21 91.04
C ILE A 71 18.74 48.73 90.72
N SER A 72 18.50 47.90 91.73
CA SER A 72 18.20 46.48 91.55
C SER A 72 16.97 46.22 90.67
N SER A 73 15.91 47.04 90.79
CA SER A 73 14.73 46.94 89.91
C SER A 73 14.97 47.46 88.48
N LEU A 74 15.89 48.40 88.28
CA LEU A 74 16.33 48.84 86.95
C LEU A 74 17.26 47.80 86.30
N GLU A 75 18.16 47.18 87.06
CA GLU A 75 19.01 46.06 86.63
C GLU A 75 18.17 44.84 86.23
N ALA A 76 17.15 44.50 87.02
CA ALA A 76 16.21 43.42 86.69
C ALA A 76 15.46 43.70 85.37
N ARG A 77 14.94 44.92 85.18
CA ARG A 77 14.31 45.36 83.92
C ARG A 77 15.29 45.38 82.74
N GLN A 78 16.54 45.78 82.96
CA GLN A 78 17.57 45.76 81.92
C GLN A 78 17.93 44.32 81.52
N ALA A 79 17.97 43.38 82.48
CA ALA A 79 18.18 41.96 82.19
C ALA A 79 16.99 41.37 81.41
N GLU A 80 15.75 41.69 81.80
CA GLU A 80 14.53 41.31 81.10
C GLU A 80 14.52 41.83 79.65
N GLN A 81 14.80 43.13 79.45
CA GLN A 81 14.92 43.75 78.13
C GLN A 81 16.04 43.15 77.29
N LYS A 82 17.20 42.82 77.87
CA LYS A 82 18.29 42.12 77.15
C LYS A 82 17.87 40.71 76.70
N VAL A 83 17.10 39.99 77.51
CA VAL A 83 16.55 38.68 77.13
C VAL A 83 15.46 38.82 76.06
N GLU A 84 14.65 39.87 76.09
CA GLU A 84 13.68 40.16 75.03
C GLU A 84 14.36 40.53 73.71
N ILE A 85 15.37 41.42 73.74
CA ILE A 85 16.18 41.78 72.56
C ILE A 85 16.83 40.54 71.95
N ALA A 86 17.50 39.70 72.74
CA ALA A 86 18.11 38.46 72.25
C ALA A 86 17.10 37.49 71.62
N ARG A 87 15.85 37.42 72.15
CA ARG A 87 14.76 36.64 71.55
C ARG A 87 14.23 37.26 70.26
N LEU A 88 14.25 38.59 70.12
CA LEU A 88 13.85 39.28 68.89
C LEU A 88 14.94 39.16 67.81
N GLU A 89 16.22 39.27 68.17
CA GLU A 89 17.37 39.00 67.30
C GLU A 89 17.37 37.55 66.79
N GLN A 90 17.10 36.57 67.66
CA GLN A 90 16.96 35.17 67.25
C GLN A 90 15.80 34.96 66.26
N LYS A 91 14.66 35.65 66.45
CA LYS A 91 13.53 35.61 65.51
C LYS A 91 13.85 36.29 64.18
N ALA A 92 14.55 37.41 64.20
CA ALA A 92 14.99 38.10 62.98
C ALA A 92 15.94 37.21 62.16
N ALA A 93 16.94 36.60 62.81
CA ALA A 93 17.87 35.68 62.17
C ALA A 93 17.17 34.45 61.58
N ALA A 94 16.13 33.91 62.24
CA ALA A 94 15.31 32.83 61.68
C ALA A 94 14.53 33.30 60.43
N LEU A 95 13.89 34.46 60.49
CA LEU A 95 13.14 35.02 59.35
C LEU A 95 14.04 35.38 58.16
N ASP A 96 15.28 35.82 58.38
CA ASP A 96 16.25 36.04 57.30
C ASP A 96 16.73 34.73 56.65
N VAL A 97 16.85 33.64 57.43
CA VAL A 97 17.11 32.29 56.88
C VAL A 97 15.92 31.79 56.06
N ASP A 98 14.69 31.90 56.58
CA ASP A 98 13.46 31.52 55.85
C ASP A 98 13.32 32.33 54.56
N LYS A 99 13.58 33.64 54.61
CA LYS A 99 13.59 34.53 53.46
C LYS A 99 14.67 34.15 52.43
N ALA A 100 15.87 33.77 52.87
CA ALA A 100 16.93 33.30 51.96
C ALA A 100 16.53 31.99 51.28
N GLN A 101 15.89 31.06 51.99
CA GLN A 101 15.35 29.83 51.42
C GLN A 101 14.23 30.14 50.40
N LEU A 102 13.31 31.05 50.72
CA LEU A 102 12.23 31.47 49.81
C LEU A 102 12.76 32.15 48.55
N VAL A 103 13.78 33.01 48.65
CA VAL A 103 14.43 33.60 47.46
C VAL A 103 15.07 32.52 46.58
N HIS A 104 15.72 31.52 47.17
CA HIS A 104 16.32 30.41 46.43
C HIS A 104 15.28 29.50 45.76
N THR A 105 14.15 29.20 46.43
CA THR A 105 13.07 28.41 45.80
C THR A 105 12.33 29.20 44.74
N ILE A 106 12.16 30.52 44.89
CA ILE A 106 11.62 31.40 43.83
C ILE A 106 12.54 31.39 42.62
N SER A 107 13.84 31.64 42.76
CA SER A 107 14.75 31.64 41.60
C SER A 107 14.81 30.27 40.90
N GLY A 108 14.76 29.17 41.67
CA GLY A 108 14.71 27.81 41.12
C GLY A 108 13.36 27.45 40.46
N LEU A 109 12.27 28.16 40.77
CA LEU A 109 10.99 28.07 40.07
C LEU A 109 10.95 28.97 38.83
N GLU A 110 11.58 30.14 38.88
CA GLU A 110 11.73 31.04 37.73
C GLU A 110 12.58 30.40 36.62
N GLU A 111 13.69 29.75 36.96
CA GLU A 111 14.53 28.98 36.01
C GLU A 111 13.76 27.80 35.38
N ARG A 112 12.94 27.10 36.18
CA ARG A 112 12.07 26.02 35.69
C ARG A 112 10.95 26.55 34.79
N ASN A 113 10.33 27.67 35.13
CA ASN A 113 9.32 28.31 34.30
C ASN A 113 9.91 28.82 32.98
N GLY A 114 11.11 29.41 33.00
CA GLY A 114 11.81 29.85 31.79
C GLY A 114 12.20 28.69 30.87
N SER A 115 12.71 27.59 31.42
CA SER A 115 13.04 26.39 30.63
C SER A 115 11.80 25.65 30.11
N LEU A 116 10.70 25.59 30.88
CA LEU A 116 9.41 25.08 30.41
C LEU A 116 8.78 25.97 29.32
N ALA A 117 8.89 27.30 29.43
CA ALA A 117 8.43 28.23 28.41
C ALA A 117 9.22 28.08 27.09
N ALA A 118 10.54 27.92 27.17
CA ALA A 118 11.37 27.64 25.99
C ALA A 118 11.03 26.29 25.33
N GLN A 119 10.78 25.25 26.13
CA GLN A 119 10.31 23.95 25.62
C GLN A 119 8.92 24.03 24.98
N LEU A 120 8.02 24.85 25.52
CA LEU A 120 6.71 25.11 24.93
C LEU A 120 6.83 25.84 23.60
N GLU A 121 7.65 26.90 23.52
CA GLU A 121 7.89 27.62 22.27
C GLU A 121 8.52 26.70 21.20
N GLU A 122 9.51 25.88 21.57
CA GLU A 122 10.08 24.89 20.65
C GLU A 122 9.03 23.86 20.19
N ALA A 123 8.16 23.40 21.08
CA ALA A 123 7.06 22.50 20.73
C ALA A 123 6.04 23.16 19.78
N GLU A 124 5.67 24.42 20.01
CA GLU A 124 4.77 25.19 19.13
C GLU A 124 5.41 25.46 17.75
N GLN A 125 6.71 25.80 17.71
CA GLN A 125 7.47 25.90 16.46
C GLN A 125 7.53 24.55 15.71
N ASN A 126 7.65 23.42 16.42
CA ASN A 126 7.66 22.10 15.80
C ASN A 126 6.25 21.66 15.34
N VAL A 127 5.19 21.98 16.09
CA VAL A 127 3.80 21.75 15.67
C VAL A 127 3.47 22.54 14.41
N THR A 128 3.83 23.82 14.33
CA THR A 128 3.57 24.66 13.15
C THR A 128 4.37 24.20 11.92
N ARG A 129 5.63 23.77 12.10
CA ARG A 129 6.42 23.11 11.03
C ARG A 129 5.76 21.82 10.53
N LEU A 130 5.30 20.96 11.43
CA LEU A 130 4.63 19.69 11.08
C LEU A 130 3.27 19.93 10.40
N GLN A 131 2.51 20.95 10.81
CA GLN A 131 1.28 21.36 10.15
C GLN A 131 1.54 21.84 8.72
N ALA A 132 2.56 22.70 8.50
CA ALA A 132 2.92 23.16 7.17
C ALA A 132 3.37 22.01 6.24
N ALA A 133 4.17 21.08 6.76
CA ALA A 133 4.61 19.88 6.03
C ALA A 133 3.44 18.92 5.73
N LEU A 134 2.47 18.79 6.63
CA LEU A 134 1.25 18.00 6.41
C LEU A 134 0.35 18.65 5.36
N ASP A 135 0.20 19.97 5.37
CA ASP A 135 -0.55 20.72 4.35
C ASP A 135 0.08 20.57 2.97
N GLU A 136 1.41 20.67 2.86
CA GLU A 136 2.16 20.44 1.63
C GLU A 136 2.06 18.98 1.15
N GLY A 137 2.18 18.02 2.06
CA GLY A 137 1.89 16.60 1.81
C GLY A 137 0.45 16.39 1.29
N SER A 138 -0.53 17.08 1.84
CA SER A 138 -1.93 16.99 1.41
C SER A 138 -2.17 17.58 0.02
N LYS A 139 -1.42 18.63 -0.36
CA LYS A 139 -1.49 19.27 -1.69
C LYS A 139 -0.85 18.35 -2.74
N THR A 140 0.37 17.90 -2.47
CA THR A 140 1.09 16.98 -3.37
C THR A 140 0.33 15.66 -3.54
N LEU A 141 -0.29 15.10 -2.49
CA LEU A 141 -1.17 13.93 -2.64
C LEU A 141 -2.37 14.20 -3.57
N LYS A 142 -3.08 15.34 -3.41
CA LYS A 142 -4.20 15.71 -4.30
C LYS A 142 -3.76 15.90 -5.76
N GLU A 143 -2.57 16.44 -5.99
CA GLU A 143 -1.96 16.56 -7.32
C GLU A 143 -1.64 15.18 -7.93
N ARG A 144 -1.18 14.22 -7.11
CA ARG A 144 -0.93 12.85 -7.56
C ARG A 144 -2.21 12.07 -7.81
N ASP A 145 -3.23 12.21 -6.97
CA ASP A 145 -4.56 11.63 -7.19
C ASP A 145 -5.15 12.09 -8.53
N GLU A 146 -5.01 13.38 -8.84
CA GLU A 146 -5.52 13.96 -10.08
C GLU A 146 -4.69 13.53 -11.30
N GLN A 147 -3.35 13.43 -11.18
CA GLN A 147 -2.51 12.81 -12.21
C GLN A 147 -2.88 11.34 -12.44
N ILE A 148 -3.17 10.58 -11.38
CA ILE A 148 -3.60 9.18 -11.46
C ILE A 148 -4.96 9.08 -12.19
N ARG A 149 -5.94 9.95 -11.87
CA ARG A 149 -7.22 10.00 -12.61
C ARG A 149 -7.02 10.27 -14.10
N GLN A 150 -6.16 11.24 -14.45
CA GLN A 150 -5.89 11.61 -15.84
C GLN A 150 -5.22 10.46 -16.61
N VAL A 151 -4.25 9.76 -16.00
CA VAL A 151 -3.60 8.58 -16.59
C VAL A 151 -4.58 7.39 -16.67
N SER A 152 -5.42 7.16 -15.67
CA SER A 152 -6.47 6.13 -15.72
C SER A 152 -7.47 6.39 -16.84
N HIS A 153 -7.93 7.64 -17.00
CA HIS A 153 -8.85 8.01 -18.08
C HIS A 153 -8.21 7.81 -19.47
N GLN A 154 -6.95 8.24 -19.65
CA GLN A 154 -6.20 7.99 -20.89
C GLN A 154 -6.01 6.49 -21.17
N TYR A 155 -5.82 5.68 -20.12
CA TYR A 155 -5.73 4.22 -20.24
C TYR A 155 -7.08 3.59 -20.62
N GLU A 156 -8.20 4.06 -20.04
CA GLU A 156 -9.55 3.62 -20.41
C GLU A 156 -9.88 3.98 -21.87
N GLU A 157 -9.57 5.21 -22.31
CA GLU A 157 -9.73 5.63 -23.71
C GLU A 157 -8.86 4.78 -24.66
N ALA A 158 -7.58 4.58 -24.33
CA ALA A 158 -6.68 3.75 -25.14
C ALA A 158 -7.14 2.28 -25.20
N SER A 159 -7.64 1.74 -24.10
CA SER A 159 -8.21 0.38 -24.00
C SER A 159 -9.50 0.25 -24.83
N TYR A 160 -10.38 1.26 -24.79
CA TYR A 160 -11.59 1.32 -25.61
C TYR A 160 -11.25 1.40 -27.11
N LEU A 161 -10.30 2.26 -27.49
CA LEU A 161 -9.84 2.39 -28.87
C LEU A 161 -9.16 1.11 -29.37
N ALA A 162 -8.36 0.43 -28.54
CA ALA A 162 -7.77 -0.86 -28.87
C ALA A 162 -8.83 -1.95 -29.05
N SER A 163 -9.81 -2.02 -28.14
CA SER A 163 -10.93 -2.98 -28.21
C SER A 163 -11.80 -2.75 -29.46
N SER A 164 -12.13 -1.49 -29.75
CA SER A 164 -12.86 -1.09 -30.96
C SER A 164 -12.10 -1.49 -32.23
N ARG A 165 -10.80 -1.19 -32.29
CA ARG A 165 -9.94 -1.56 -33.43
C ARG A 165 -9.75 -3.08 -33.56
N GLN A 166 -9.79 -3.85 -32.47
CA GLN A 166 -9.76 -5.31 -32.53
C GLN A 166 -11.08 -5.86 -33.09
N ILE A 167 -12.23 -5.26 -32.76
CA ILE A 167 -13.52 -5.58 -33.39
C ILE A 167 -13.50 -5.24 -34.89
N GLU A 168 -12.94 -4.09 -35.28
CA GLU A 168 -12.75 -3.73 -36.69
C GLU A 168 -11.87 -4.75 -37.42
N LEU A 169 -10.74 -5.16 -36.82
CA LEU A 169 -9.81 -6.13 -37.41
C LEU A 169 -10.48 -7.50 -37.62
N VAL A 170 -11.17 -8.04 -36.63
CA VAL A 170 -11.96 -9.29 -36.78
C VAL A 170 -13.08 -9.11 -37.82
N GLY A 171 -13.68 -7.92 -37.90
CA GLY A 171 -14.59 -7.55 -38.97
C GLY A 171 -13.96 -7.67 -40.36
N ARG A 172 -12.77 -7.08 -40.57
CA ARG A 172 -11.99 -7.15 -41.82
C ARG A 172 -11.50 -8.54 -42.15
N GLU A 173 -11.06 -9.32 -41.16
CA GLU A 173 -10.71 -10.73 -41.34
C GLU A 173 -11.92 -11.51 -41.87
N SER A 174 -13.12 -11.28 -41.31
CA SER A 174 -14.36 -11.87 -41.83
C SER A 174 -14.75 -11.40 -43.23
N GLU A 175 -14.34 -10.20 -43.67
CA GLU A 175 -14.52 -9.73 -45.05
C GLU A 175 -13.52 -10.44 -46.00
N VAL A 176 -12.27 -10.58 -45.57
CA VAL A 176 -11.22 -11.31 -46.31
C VAL A 176 -11.59 -12.78 -46.48
N ASP A 177 -12.13 -13.44 -45.44
CA ASP A 177 -12.59 -14.83 -45.53
C ASP A 177 -13.77 -15.01 -46.48
N LYS A 178 -14.75 -14.07 -46.48
CA LYS A 178 -15.86 -14.07 -47.45
C LYS A 178 -15.33 -13.92 -48.89
N LEU A 179 -14.45 -12.95 -49.13
CA LEU A 179 -13.84 -12.73 -50.44
C LEU A 179 -12.97 -13.92 -50.87
N ALA A 180 -12.24 -14.56 -49.95
CA ALA A 180 -11.47 -15.77 -50.22
C ALA A 180 -12.39 -16.96 -50.58
N ALA A 181 -13.52 -17.11 -49.87
CA ALA A 181 -14.54 -18.11 -50.19
C ALA A 181 -15.18 -17.85 -51.58
N GLU A 182 -15.53 -16.61 -51.89
CA GLU A 182 -16.05 -16.19 -53.22
C GLU A 182 -15.03 -16.44 -54.34
N ILE A 183 -13.77 -16.06 -54.14
CA ILE A 183 -12.67 -16.37 -55.07
C ILE A 183 -12.50 -17.89 -55.24
N SER A 184 -12.63 -18.68 -54.16
CA SER A 184 -12.56 -20.14 -54.25
C SER A 184 -13.72 -20.72 -55.07
N ARG A 185 -14.93 -20.18 -54.89
CA ARG A 185 -16.15 -20.55 -55.62
C ARG A 185 -16.02 -20.18 -57.10
N LEU A 186 -15.65 -18.94 -57.42
CA LEU A 186 -15.42 -18.48 -58.80
C LEU A 186 -14.33 -19.32 -59.50
N ARG A 187 -13.27 -19.71 -58.80
CA ARG A 187 -12.26 -20.66 -59.35
C ARG A 187 -12.83 -22.04 -59.64
N VAL A 188 -13.82 -22.52 -58.89
CA VAL A 188 -14.54 -23.78 -59.19
C VAL A 188 -15.51 -23.58 -60.36
N GLU A 189 -16.26 -22.48 -60.41
CA GLU A 189 -17.18 -22.17 -61.50
C GLU A 189 -16.43 -22.00 -62.84
N ILE A 190 -15.28 -21.33 -62.85
CA ILE A 190 -14.37 -21.24 -64.02
C ILE A 190 -13.88 -22.62 -64.45
N ARG A 191 -13.44 -23.48 -63.52
CA ARG A 191 -13.01 -24.85 -63.85
C ARG A 191 -14.16 -25.69 -64.42
N GLN A 192 -15.38 -25.52 -63.92
CA GLN A 192 -16.57 -26.18 -64.47
C GLN A 192 -16.95 -25.64 -65.85
N ALA A 193 -16.78 -24.33 -66.11
CA ALA A 193 -16.95 -23.75 -67.43
C ALA A 193 -15.91 -24.31 -68.41
N GLU A 194 -14.62 -24.28 -68.06
CA GLU A 194 -13.55 -24.90 -68.85
C GLU A 194 -13.79 -26.39 -69.15
N GLN A 195 -14.33 -27.15 -68.19
CA GLN A 195 -14.69 -28.55 -68.39
C GLN A 195 -15.83 -28.70 -69.40
N LYS A 196 -16.91 -27.92 -69.24
CA LYS A 196 -18.03 -27.90 -70.20
C LYS A 196 -17.58 -27.47 -71.59
N ASP A 197 -16.70 -26.48 -71.72
CA ASP A 197 -16.16 -26.04 -73.01
C ASP A 197 -15.30 -27.15 -73.66
N LYS A 198 -14.48 -27.86 -72.88
CA LYS A 198 -13.71 -29.02 -73.36
C LYS A 198 -14.62 -30.17 -73.78
N GLU A 199 -15.70 -30.43 -73.05
CA GLU A 199 -16.72 -31.44 -73.40
C GLU A 199 -17.50 -31.04 -74.65
N LEU A 200 -17.93 -29.79 -74.79
CA LEU A 200 -18.64 -29.26 -75.96
C LEU A 200 -17.74 -29.25 -77.21
N LEU A 201 -16.45 -28.92 -77.07
CA LEU A 201 -15.47 -29.02 -78.15
C LEU A 201 -15.23 -30.48 -78.56
N ALA A 202 -15.16 -31.41 -77.61
CA ALA A 202 -15.05 -32.84 -77.89
C ALA A 202 -16.30 -33.38 -78.59
N GLN A 203 -17.50 -33.01 -78.13
CA GLN A 203 -18.78 -33.35 -78.78
C GLN A 203 -18.88 -32.75 -80.19
N ALA A 204 -18.49 -31.48 -80.38
CA ALA A 204 -18.49 -30.83 -81.69
C ALA A 204 -17.50 -31.49 -82.67
N ASN A 205 -16.33 -31.93 -82.20
CA ASN A 205 -15.37 -32.66 -83.01
C ASN A 205 -15.85 -34.09 -83.33
N ALA A 206 -16.41 -34.81 -82.36
CA ALA A 206 -17.03 -36.11 -82.61
C ALA A 206 -18.22 -36.03 -83.59
N ALA A 207 -19.02 -34.95 -83.52
CA ALA A 207 -20.09 -34.67 -84.48
C ALA A 207 -19.55 -34.33 -85.87
N ARG A 208 -18.43 -33.59 -85.98
CA ARG A 208 -17.72 -33.34 -87.25
C ARG A 208 -17.13 -34.61 -87.84
N GLU A 209 -16.59 -35.51 -87.02
CA GLU A 209 -16.07 -36.82 -87.46
C GLU A 209 -17.21 -37.73 -87.91
N ALA A 210 -18.31 -37.80 -87.17
CA ALA A 210 -19.52 -38.52 -87.58
C ALA A 210 -20.08 -37.96 -88.91
N LEU A 211 -20.17 -36.64 -89.05
CA LEU A 211 -20.58 -35.99 -90.30
C LEU A 211 -19.61 -36.30 -91.45
N ARG A 212 -18.29 -36.33 -91.19
CA ARG A 212 -17.28 -36.72 -92.18
C ARG A 212 -17.42 -38.18 -92.61
N VAL A 213 -17.71 -39.07 -91.67
CA VAL A 213 -17.98 -40.49 -91.96
C VAL A 213 -19.27 -40.66 -92.75
N GLU A 214 -20.34 -39.92 -92.44
CA GLU A 214 -21.57 -39.94 -93.25
C GLU A 214 -21.39 -39.28 -94.62
N GLN A 215 -20.58 -38.22 -94.74
CA GLN A 215 -20.19 -37.64 -96.04
C GLN A 215 -19.34 -38.62 -96.87
N GLN A 216 -18.43 -39.37 -96.25
CA GLN A 216 -17.67 -40.42 -96.92
C GLN A 216 -18.59 -41.58 -97.33
N ARG A 217 -19.53 -42.01 -96.49
CA ARG A 217 -20.56 -43.01 -96.83
C ARG A 217 -21.46 -42.54 -97.97
N ALA A 218 -21.90 -41.29 -97.95
CA ALA A 218 -22.68 -40.68 -99.02
C ALA A 218 -21.89 -40.58 -100.33
N GLY A 219 -20.58 -40.27 -100.26
CA GLY A 219 -19.66 -40.30 -101.40
C GLY A 219 -19.43 -41.72 -101.95
N ASP A 220 -19.24 -42.72 -101.08
CA ASP A 220 -19.12 -44.14 -101.46
C ASP A 220 -20.42 -44.68 -102.07
N LEU A 221 -21.58 -44.26 -101.54
CA LEU A 221 -22.89 -44.58 -102.10
C LEU A 221 -23.12 -43.85 -103.42
N GLY A 222 -22.71 -42.59 -103.55
CA GLY A 222 -22.69 -41.83 -104.80
C GLY A 222 -21.85 -42.53 -105.87
N ALA A 223 -20.59 -42.86 -105.56
CA ALA A 223 -19.69 -43.59 -106.45
C ALA A 223 -20.15 -45.03 -106.73
N ARG A 224 -20.99 -45.63 -105.88
CA ARG A 224 -21.70 -46.91 -106.18
C ARG A 224 -22.89 -46.69 -107.10
N ILE A 225 -23.64 -45.61 -106.94
CA ILE A 225 -24.74 -45.21 -107.83
C ILE A 225 -24.19 -44.86 -109.21
N GLU A 226 -23.09 -44.09 -109.30
CA GLU A 226 -22.38 -43.81 -110.56
C GLU A 226 -21.86 -45.10 -111.21
N ARG A 227 -21.25 -46.02 -110.44
CA ARG A 227 -20.85 -47.34 -110.97
C ARG A 227 -22.04 -48.17 -111.43
N LEU A 228 -23.17 -48.14 -110.73
CA LEU A 228 -24.39 -48.83 -111.15
C LEU A 228 -24.97 -48.20 -112.41
N LEU A 229 -25.05 -46.86 -112.49
CA LEU A 229 -25.45 -46.10 -113.67
C LEU A 229 -24.51 -46.34 -114.85
N ALA A 230 -23.20 -46.49 -114.62
CA ALA A 230 -22.24 -46.88 -115.65
C ALA A 230 -22.48 -48.33 -116.11
N THR A 231 -22.69 -49.29 -115.20
CA THR A 231 -23.06 -50.67 -115.62
C THR A 231 -24.45 -50.80 -116.23
N VAL A 232 -25.33 -49.82 -116.01
CA VAL A 232 -26.61 -49.67 -116.72
C VAL A 232 -26.36 -49.06 -118.08
N ALA A 233 -25.56 -48.00 -118.22
CA ALA A 233 -25.19 -47.41 -119.50
C ALA A 233 -24.39 -48.39 -120.40
N ASP A 234 -23.46 -49.17 -119.86
CA ASP A 234 -22.78 -50.26 -120.56
C ASP A 234 -23.77 -51.36 -120.99
N ARG A 235 -24.83 -51.58 -120.19
CA ARG A 235 -25.90 -52.53 -120.53
C ARG A 235 -26.88 -51.97 -121.55
N ASP A 236 -27.16 -50.68 -121.52
CA ASP A 236 -27.99 -49.99 -122.49
C ASP A 236 -27.23 -49.85 -123.81
N GLU A 237 -25.91 -49.60 -123.80
CA GLU A 237 -25.09 -49.59 -125.01
C GLU A 237 -24.84 -51.01 -125.56
N THR A 238 -24.70 -52.04 -124.70
CA THR A 238 -24.67 -53.44 -125.18
C THR A 238 -26.06 -53.96 -125.58
N LEU A 239 -27.15 -53.38 -125.06
CA LEU A 239 -28.50 -53.57 -125.58
C LEU A 239 -28.65 -52.85 -126.92
N GLU A 240 -28.23 -51.60 -127.08
CA GLU A 240 -28.23 -50.89 -128.38
C GLU A 240 -27.37 -51.65 -129.41
N ARG A 241 -26.19 -52.15 -129.04
CA ARG A 241 -25.36 -52.99 -129.92
C ARG A 241 -26.10 -54.28 -130.28
N ARG A 242 -26.78 -54.93 -129.32
CA ARG A 242 -27.65 -56.09 -129.59
C ARG A 242 -28.93 -55.75 -130.35
N GLU A 243 -29.43 -54.53 -130.32
CA GLU A 243 -30.56 -54.06 -131.12
C GLU A 243 -30.11 -53.70 -132.53
N ARG A 244 -28.87 -53.21 -132.71
CA ARG A 244 -28.20 -53.04 -134.01
C ARG A 244 -27.84 -54.41 -134.63
N GLU A 245 -27.45 -55.40 -133.82
CA GLU A 245 -27.29 -56.80 -134.25
C GLU A 245 -28.63 -57.46 -134.54
N LEU A 246 -29.66 -57.28 -133.69
CA LEU A 246 -31.02 -57.75 -133.96
C LEU A 246 -31.67 -57.03 -135.14
N ALA A 247 -31.29 -55.79 -135.48
CA ALA A 247 -31.71 -55.15 -136.73
C ALA A 247 -31.09 -55.88 -137.94
N ARG A 248 -29.83 -56.30 -137.85
CA ARG A 248 -29.14 -57.12 -138.87
C ARG A 248 -29.58 -58.58 -138.89
N LEU A 249 -30.15 -59.10 -137.79
CA LEU A 249 -30.64 -60.47 -137.65
C LEU A 249 -32.17 -60.57 -137.62
N ARG A 250 -32.91 -59.50 -137.92
CA ARG A 250 -34.37 -59.51 -138.15
C ARG A 250 -34.75 -59.55 -139.64
N GLU A 251 -33.77 -59.52 -140.53
CA GLU A 251 -33.94 -59.94 -141.93
C GLU A 251 -34.00 -61.48 -142.05
N ALA A 252 -33.71 -62.22 -140.97
CA ALA A 252 -33.82 -63.67 -140.88
C ALA A 252 -34.68 -64.14 -139.68
N SER A 253 -36.00 -64.25 -139.90
CA SER A 253 -37.01 -64.95 -139.08
C SER A 253 -37.52 -64.34 -137.74
N LYS A 254 -38.82 -64.56 -137.49
CA LYS A 254 -39.63 -64.35 -136.26
C LYS A 254 -40.18 -65.73 -135.80
N PRO A 255 -40.74 -65.94 -134.58
CA PRO A 255 -40.90 -65.08 -133.39
C PRO A 255 -40.11 -65.68 -132.17
N SER A 256 -40.53 -65.92 -130.89
CA SER A 256 -41.77 -65.74 -130.09
C SER A 256 -41.55 -65.82 -128.55
N THR A 257 -42.36 -65.04 -127.82
CA THR A 257 -43.01 -65.19 -126.47
C THR A 257 -42.93 -66.52 -125.67
N PRO A 258 -43.26 -66.55 -124.33
CA PRO A 258 -43.15 -65.56 -123.22
C PRO A 258 -42.81 -66.19 -121.82
N GLU A 259 -43.09 -65.49 -120.69
CA GLU A 259 -43.13 -65.96 -119.26
C GLU A 259 -41.77 -66.31 -118.55
N ARG A 260 -41.56 -66.30 -117.21
CA ARG A 260 -42.41 -65.96 -116.01
C ARG A 260 -41.58 -65.59 -114.73
N ALA A 261 -42.06 -64.59 -113.98
CA ALA A 261 -42.26 -64.46 -112.50
C ALA A 261 -41.26 -64.91 -111.38
N SER A 262 -41.53 -64.38 -110.16
CA SER A 262 -40.98 -64.64 -108.79
C SER A 262 -39.66 -63.93 -108.41
N LYS A 263 -39.43 -63.35 -107.20
CA LYS A 263 -39.96 -63.37 -105.80
C LYS A 263 -39.41 -64.44 -104.83
N LYS A 264 -38.40 -64.05 -104.02
CA LYS A 264 -38.21 -64.19 -102.54
C LYS A 264 -36.74 -63.80 -102.21
N ALA A 265 -36.33 -63.17 -101.10
CA ALA A 265 -36.75 -63.06 -99.69
C ALA A 265 -36.07 -64.07 -98.73
N GLY A 266 -35.35 -63.53 -97.74
CA GLY A 266 -34.59 -64.20 -96.66
C GLY A 266 -33.47 -63.26 -96.19
N SER A 267 -33.29 -62.78 -94.94
CA SER A 267 -33.74 -63.10 -93.57
C SER A 267 -32.71 -63.83 -92.70
N GLY A 268 -32.39 -63.24 -91.53
CA GLY A 268 -31.45 -63.77 -90.53
C GLY A 268 -30.03 -63.18 -90.56
N LYS A 269 -29.26 -63.18 -89.47
CA LYS A 269 -29.61 -63.61 -88.08
C LYS A 269 -28.63 -63.04 -87.01
N ARG A 270 -29.22 -62.43 -85.96
CA ARG A 270 -28.80 -62.28 -84.53
C ARG A 270 -27.33 -62.52 -84.12
N GLY A 271 -26.78 -61.65 -83.27
CA GLY A 271 -25.55 -61.92 -82.50
C GLY A 271 -25.23 -60.93 -81.37
N SER A 272 -25.84 -61.09 -80.19
CA SER A 272 -25.39 -60.53 -78.89
C SER A 272 -25.04 -61.72 -77.95
N ALA A 273 -24.46 -61.62 -76.75
CA ALA A 273 -24.12 -60.51 -75.83
C ALA A 273 -23.01 -60.99 -74.85
N ARG A 274 -22.94 -60.36 -73.66
CA ARG A 274 -22.28 -60.82 -72.38
C ARG A 274 -20.82 -60.37 -72.17
N ALA A 275 -20.31 -60.17 -70.95
CA ALA A 275 -20.72 -59.37 -69.78
C ALA A 275 -19.90 -59.81 -68.54
N ILE A 276 -19.37 -58.82 -67.81
CA ILE A 276 -19.20 -58.74 -66.34
C ILE A 276 -18.37 -59.83 -65.62
N SER A 277 -17.23 -59.39 -65.07
CA SER A 277 -16.73 -59.76 -63.72
C SER A 277 -15.88 -58.59 -63.17
N GLY A 278 -15.80 -58.40 -61.84
CA GLY A 278 -15.03 -57.29 -61.25
C GLY A 278 -15.47 -56.70 -59.91
N ALA A 279 -16.40 -57.34 -59.18
CA ALA A 279 -16.95 -56.78 -57.93
C ALA A 279 -16.07 -57.03 -56.68
N ASP A 280 -15.24 -58.07 -56.68
CA ASP A 280 -14.61 -58.57 -55.45
C ASP A 280 -13.34 -57.79 -55.06
N VAL A 281 -12.64 -57.20 -56.04
CA VAL A 281 -11.38 -56.46 -55.84
C VAL A 281 -11.62 -55.10 -55.17
N THR A 282 -12.79 -54.48 -55.38
CA THR A 282 -13.13 -53.17 -54.79
C THR A 282 -13.50 -53.32 -53.30
N LEU A 283 -14.23 -54.37 -52.94
CA LEU A 283 -14.65 -54.64 -51.56
C LEU A 283 -13.45 -54.83 -50.61
N ALA A 284 -12.36 -55.44 -51.09
CA ALA A 284 -11.14 -55.66 -50.32
C ALA A 284 -10.41 -54.33 -50.00
N ARG A 285 -10.32 -53.41 -50.97
CA ARG A 285 -9.70 -52.09 -50.76
C ARG A 285 -10.47 -51.24 -49.74
N ILE A 286 -11.79 -51.17 -49.88
CA ILE A 286 -12.66 -50.38 -48.99
C ILE A 286 -12.52 -50.83 -47.51
N LYS A 287 -12.33 -52.13 -47.25
CA LYS A 287 -12.06 -52.64 -45.89
C LYS A 287 -10.68 -52.20 -45.37
N ALA A 288 -9.63 -52.31 -46.18
CA ALA A 288 -8.28 -51.88 -45.78
C ALA A 288 -8.20 -50.36 -45.50
N ASP A 289 -8.89 -49.54 -46.30
CA ASP A 289 -8.97 -48.09 -46.08
C ASP A 289 -9.79 -47.73 -44.84
N ARG A 290 -10.86 -48.47 -44.52
CA ARG A 290 -11.60 -48.34 -43.24
C ARG A 290 -10.68 -48.57 -42.04
N ASP A 291 -9.99 -49.71 -41.98
CA ASP A 291 -9.11 -50.05 -40.86
C ASP A 291 -8.00 -49.01 -40.66
N ARG A 292 -7.51 -48.42 -41.76
CA ARG A 292 -6.51 -47.35 -41.77
C ARG A 292 -7.06 -46.03 -41.24
N LEU A 293 -8.33 -45.71 -41.51
CA LEU A 293 -9.02 -44.54 -40.98
C LEU A 293 -9.34 -44.69 -39.49
N GLU A 294 -9.83 -45.86 -39.04
CA GLU A 294 -10.13 -46.11 -37.62
C GLU A 294 -8.89 -45.98 -36.72
N ARG A 295 -7.73 -46.49 -37.17
CA ARG A 295 -6.44 -46.30 -36.45
C ARG A 295 -6.01 -44.83 -36.38
N ARG A 296 -6.24 -44.04 -37.43
CA ARG A 296 -5.98 -42.59 -37.41
C ARG A 296 -6.92 -41.84 -36.47
N LEU A 297 -8.20 -42.22 -36.43
CA LEU A 297 -9.19 -41.64 -35.52
C LEU A 297 -8.88 -41.97 -34.05
N ALA A 298 -8.39 -43.17 -33.76
CA ALA A 298 -7.89 -43.55 -32.45
C ALA A 298 -6.65 -42.73 -32.02
N GLN A 299 -5.68 -42.54 -32.92
CA GLN A 299 -4.51 -41.69 -32.64
C GLN A 299 -4.85 -40.20 -32.47
N ALA A 300 -5.82 -39.67 -33.21
CA ALA A 300 -6.30 -38.30 -33.04
C ALA A 300 -6.93 -38.12 -31.65
N ARG A 301 -7.88 -38.99 -31.27
CA ARG A 301 -8.55 -38.96 -29.96
C ARG A 301 -7.59 -39.17 -28.78
N GLY A 302 -6.55 -39.99 -28.95
CA GLY A 302 -5.49 -40.12 -27.95
C GLY A 302 -4.79 -38.79 -27.69
N LYS A 303 -4.34 -38.13 -28.76
CA LYS A 303 -3.65 -36.83 -28.66
C LYS A 303 -4.53 -35.70 -28.16
N GLU A 304 -5.82 -35.69 -28.51
CA GLU A 304 -6.82 -34.75 -27.98
C GLU A 304 -7.08 -34.99 -26.47
N ALA A 305 -7.01 -36.23 -26.01
CA ALA A 305 -7.14 -36.56 -24.59
C ALA A 305 -5.88 -36.20 -23.78
N GLU A 306 -4.69 -36.40 -24.37
CA GLU A 306 -3.39 -36.01 -23.80
C GLU A 306 -3.26 -34.49 -23.72
N SER A 307 -3.42 -33.75 -24.83
CA SER A 307 -3.34 -32.28 -24.81
C SER A 307 -4.45 -31.65 -23.98
N GLY A 308 -5.64 -32.26 -23.95
CA GLY A 308 -6.71 -31.87 -23.04
C GLY A 308 -6.39 -32.11 -21.57
N ALA A 309 -5.53 -33.08 -21.22
CA ALA A 309 -5.05 -33.28 -19.86
C ALA A 309 -3.98 -32.24 -19.50
N GLU A 310 -2.97 -32.05 -20.36
CA GLU A 310 -1.93 -31.02 -20.21
C GLU A 310 -2.54 -29.62 -20.02
N LEU A 311 -3.54 -29.26 -20.84
CA LEU A 311 -4.24 -27.97 -20.72
C LEU A 311 -4.99 -27.84 -19.38
N ARG A 312 -5.63 -28.91 -18.89
CA ARG A 312 -6.29 -28.91 -17.57
C ARG A 312 -5.29 -28.75 -16.43
N ASP A 313 -4.12 -29.40 -16.52
CA ASP A 313 -3.07 -29.27 -15.52
C ASP A 313 -2.41 -27.89 -15.51
N GLN A 314 -2.22 -27.27 -16.69
CA GLN A 314 -1.76 -25.89 -16.83
C GLN A 314 -2.79 -24.89 -16.28
N MET A 315 -4.08 -25.04 -16.62
CA MET A 315 -5.15 -24.20 -16.07
C MET A 315 -5.27 -24.35 -14.54
N ALA A 316 -5.08 -25.55 -14.00
CA ALA A 316 -5.07 -25.79 -12.55
C ALA A 316 -3.82 -25.22 -11.86
N ALA A 317 -2.68 -25.14 -12.53
CA ALA A 317 -1.49 -24.45 -12.01
C ALA A 317 -1.70 -22.93 -11.97
N LEU A 318 -2.11 -22.33 -13.10
CA LEU A 318 -2.37 -20.88 -13.20
C LEU A 318 -3.47 -20.43 -12.24
N ALA A 319 -4.52 -21.23 -12.05
CA ALA A 319 -5.57 -20.93 -11.07
C ALA A 319 -5.07 -20.96 -9.62
N ALA A 320 -4.08 -21.81 -9.28
CA ALA A 320 -3.46 -21.81 -7.95
C ALA A 320 -2.62 -20.54 -7.72
N GLU A 321 -1.80 -20.18 -8.70
CA GLU A 321 -0.96 -18.97 -8.69
C GLU A 321 -1.79 -17.69 -8.56
N VAL A 322 -2.89 -17.56 -9.33
CA VAL A 322 -3.80 -16.41 -9.22
C VAL A 322 -4.47 -16.33 -7.84
N VAL A 323 -4.90 -17.45 -7.27
CA VAL A 323 -5.53 -17.48 -5.93
C VAL A 323 -4.53 -17.19 -4.80
N GLN A 324 -3.26 -17.54 -4.97
CA GLN A 324 -2.17 -17.15 -4.08
C GLN A 324 -1.87 -15.66 -4.18
N MET A 325 -1.79 -15.10 -5.39
CA MET A 325 -1.61 -13.68 -5.65
C MET A 325 -2.75 -12.81 -5.08
N THR A 326 -4.01 -13.29 -5.11
CA THR A 326 -5.11 -12.58 -4.44
C THR A 326 -5.03 -12.72 -2.92
N ALA A 327 -4.72 -13.92 -2.38
CA ALA A 327 -4.55 -14.10 -0.93
C ALA A 327 -3.41 -13.23 -0.35
N GLN A 328 -2.31 -13.05 -1.07
CA GLN A 328 -1.22 -12.14 -0.68
C GLN A 328 -1.65 -10.66 -0.68
N ARG A 329 -2.55 -10.26 -1.59
CA ARG A 329 -3.08 -8.89 -1.66
C ARG A 329 -4.20 -8.60 -0.67
N GLU A 330 -5.00 -9.61 -0.32
CA GLU A 330 -6.08 -9.50 0.68
C GLU A 330 -5.57 -9.67 2.12
N GLY A 331 -4.41 -10.32 2.31
CA GLY A 331 -3.77 -10.48 3.60
C GLY A 331 -4.32 -11.64 4.46
N PRO A 332 -3.91 -11.72 5.74
CA PRO A 332 -4.15 -12.90 6.58
C PRO A 332 -5.64 -13.18 6.85
N ASP A 333 -6.47 -12.13 6.87
CA ASP A 333 -7.92 -12.21 7.13
C ASP A 333 -8.78 -12.58 5.91
N SER A 334 -8.17 -12.83 4.74
CA SER A 334 -8.89 -13.18 3.52
C SER A 334 -9.84 -14.37 3.70
N PRO A 335 -11.00 -14.41 3.01
CA PRO A 335 -11.85 -15.61 2.97
C PRO A 335 -11.12 -16.83 2.40
N ILE A 336 -10.10 -16.59 1.56
CA ILE A 336 -9.31 -17.62 0.87
C ILE A 336 -8.47 -18.42 1.86
N THR A 337 -7.74 -17.79 2.79
CA THR A 337 -6.93 -18.50 3.80
C THR A 337 -7.81 -19.35 4.72
N ARG A 338 -9.00 -18.84 5.09
CA ARG A 338 -9.98 -19.55 5.92
C ARG A 338 -10.53 -20.80 5.22
N LEU A 339 -10.92 -20.69 3.95
CA LEU A 339 -11.40 -21.82 3.15
C LEU A 339 -10.32 -22.86 2.84
N LEU A 340 -9.05 -22.45 2.70
CA LEU A 340 -7.92 -23.37 2.55
C LEU A 340 -7.66 -24.17 3.84
N ALA A 341 -7.76 -23.54 5.01
CA ALA A 341 -7.64 -24.22 6.29
C ALA A 341 -8.79 -25.21 6.54
N GLU A 342 -10.02 -24.84 6.16
CA GLU A 342 -11.21 -25.69 6.33
C GLU A 342 -11.20 -26.94 5.44
N LYS A 343 -10.63 -26.87 4.23
CA LYS A 343 -10.56 -27.99 3.27
C LYS A 343 -9.33 -28.89 3.34
N GLY A 344 -8.45 -28.70 4.32
CA GLY A 344 -7.15 -29.42 4.43
C GLY A 344 -7.19 -30.93 4.71
N SER A 345 -8.32 -31.63 4.49
CA SER A 345 -8.53 -33.02 4.97
C SER A 345 -9.16 -33.99 3.95
N GLU A 346 -9.63 -33.54 2.78
CA GLU A 346 -10.20 -34.46 1.77
C GLU A 346 -9.09 -35.10 0.91
N ASN A 347 -8.70 -36.31 1.31
CA ASN A 347 -7.63 -37.09 0.68
C ASN A 347 -8.12 -37.72 -0.64
N SER A 348 -7.60 -37.28 -1.78
CA SER A 348 -7.85 -37.89 -3.09
C SER A 348 -6.59 -37.89 -3.95
N ASP A 349 -6.33 -38.98 -4.68
CA ASP A 349 -5.07 -39.25 -5.40
C ASP A 349 -4.84 -38.39 -6.67
N ARG A 350 -5.42 -37.20 -6.72
CA ARG A 350 -5.13 -36.15 -7.72
C ARG A 350 -4.87 -34.85 -6.98
N ALA A 351 -3.65 -34.33 -7.12
CA ALA A 351 -3.18 -33.14 -6.41
C ALA A 351 -4.16 -31.97 -6.54
N SER A 352 -4.94 -31.73 -5.49
CA SER A 352 -6.04 -30.78 -5.48
C SER A 352 -5.53 -29.34 -5.58
N LEU A 353 -6.39 -28.42 -6.01
CA LEU A 353 -6.03 -27.00 -6.10
C LEU A 353 -5.52 -26.46 -4.75
N ALA A 354 -6.16 -26.85 -3.65
CA ALA A 354 -5.75 -26.49 -2.28
C ALA A 354 -4.37 -27.08 -1.91
N ALA A 355 -4.05 -28.31 -2.32
CA ALA A 355 -2.72 -28.89 -2.13
C ALA A 355 -1.64 -28.13 -2.92
N ARG A 356 -1.94 -27.67 -4.16
CA ARG A 356 -1.02 -26.84 -4.94
C ARG A 356 -0.80 -25.48 -4.29
N ILE A 357 -1.87 -24.77 -3.92
CA ILE A 357 -1.79 -23.45 -3.26
C ILE A 357 -1.00 -23.55 -1.95
N THR A 358 -1.27 -24.55 -1.10
CA THR A 358 -0.53 -24.72 0.17
C THR A 358 0.92 -25.20 -0.01
N SER A 359 1.27 -25.84 -1.13
CA SER A 359 2.69 -26.11 -1.45
C SER A 359 3.44 -24.86 -1.88
N LEU A 360 2.80 -23.97 -2.65
CA LEU A 360 3.41 -22.72 -3.10
C LEU A 360 3.55 -21.72 -1.94
N GLN A 361 2.54 -21.62 -1.06
CA GLN A 361 2.62 -20.81 0.17
C GLN A 361 3.75 -21.26 1.12
N LYS A 362 4.20 -22.53 1.05
CA LYS A 362 5.39 -23.00 1.78
C LYS A 362 6.68 -22.61 1.08
N ALA A 363 6.75 -22.75 -0.25
CA ALA A 363 7.90 -22.32 -1.03
C ALA A 363 8.17 -20.80 -0.89
N ASP A 364 7.12 -19.98 -0.86
CA ASP A 364 7.19 -18.53 -0.59
C ASP A 364 7.58 -18.18 0.86
N ALA A 365 7.53 -19.14 1.80
CA ALA A 365 7.91 -18.95 3.20
C ALA A 365 9.27 -19.60 3.56
N GLU A 366 9.90 -20.27 2.60
CA GLU A 366 11.24 -20.88 2.69
C GLU A 366 12.30 -20.07 1.91
N ASN A 367 11.91 -18.93 1.29
CA ASN A 367 12.78 -17.95 0.63
C ASN A 367 12.75 -16.59 1.36
#